data_AF-A0A7R7ZK62-F1
#
_entry.id   AF-A0A7R7ZK62-F1
#
_cell.length_a   1.000
_cell.length_b   1.000
_cell.length_c   1.000
_cell.angle_alpha   90.00
_cell.angle_beta   90.00
_cell.angle_gamma   90.00
#
_symmetry.space_group_name_H-M   'P 1'
#
loop_
_entity.id
_entity.type
_entity.pdbx_description
1 polymer ?
#
loop_
_entity_poly.entity_id
_entity_poly.type
_entity_poly.pdbx_seq_one_letter_code
_entity_poly.pdbx_strand_id
1 'polypeptide(L)'
;MATMSAGTTTYNVYRVFFSQSSSIDHEAIALVPAENKDQGAGRFYHVTGTVGLGMDYDSKPAYRFDKISEYKGAAFLFRLPRAQLARFEDIARSCPPPHDVRALMEANPNPPVRNCVNWIDEVLAGARKLV
;
A
#
# COMPACT_ATOMS: atom_id res chain seq x y z
N MET A 1 7.19 -1.90 22.16
CA MET A 1 8.12 -1.45 21.11
C MET A 1 8.46 -2.66 20.25
N ALA A 2 8.08 -2.65 18.96
CA ALA A 2 8.43 -3.74 18.07
C ALA A 2 9.90 -3.60 17.67
N THR A 3 10.74 -4.48 18.19
CA THR A 3 12.17 -4.55 17.87
C THR A 3 12.32 -4.85 16.38
N MET A 4 12.82 -3.90 15.58
CA MET A 4 13.27 -4.23 14.23
C MET A 4 14.41 -5.25 14.37
N SER A 5 14.18 -6.49 13.94
CA SER A 5 15.18 -7.55 14.03
C SER A 5 16.40 -7.15 13.19
N ALA A 6 17.55 -7.03 13.86
CA ALA A 6 18.85 -6.80 13.23
C ALA A 6 19.15 -7.82 12.11
N GLY A 7 18.47 -8.97 12.09
CA GLY A 7 18.59 -10.02 11.09
C GLY A 7 17.57 -10.02 9.95
N THR A 8 16.79 -8.95 9.73
CA THR A 8 15.84 -8.92 8.60
C THR A 8 16.61 -9.06 7.29
N THR A 9 16.37 -10.13 6.53
CA THR A 9 16.99 -10.36 5.21
C THR A 9 16.01 -10.10 4.07
N THR A 10 14.73 -10.35 4.31
CA THR A 10 13.65 -10.18 3.34
C THR A 10 12.40 -9.62 4.01
N TYR A 11 11.60 -8.89 3.23
CA TYR A 11 10.27 -8.45 3.61
C TYR A 11 9.24 -9.27 2.85
N ASN A 12 8.26 -9.85 3.53
CA ASN A 12 7.03 -10.29 2.90
C ASN A 12 6.25 -9.04 2.46
N VAL A 13 5.89 -8.97 1.18
CA VAL A 13 5.08 -7.90 0.60
C VAL A 13 3.64 -8.37 0.57
N TYR A 14 2.77 -7.59 1.20
CA TYR A 14 1.34 -7.82 1.27
C TYR A 14 0.56 -6.70 0.59
N ARG A 15 -0.53 -7.07 -0.07
CA ARG A 15 -1.65 -6.15 -0.35
C ARG A 15 -2.64 -6.26 0.80
N VAL A 16 -2.99 -5.14 1.40
CA VAL A 16 -3.79 -5.05 2.63
C VAL A 16 -5.11 -4.37 2.32
N PHE A 17 -6.22 -4.91 2.81
CA PHE A 17 -7.57 -4.47 2.47
C PHE A 17 -8.29 -3.90 3.69
N PHE A 18 -8.96 -2.77 3.51
CA PHE A 18 -9.76 -2.10 4.54
C PHE A 18 -11.14 -1.74 4.00
N SER A 19 -12.19 -2.03 4.77
CA SER A 19 -13.53 -1.51 4.48
C SER A 19 -13.53 0.01 4.60
N GLN A 20 -14.24 0.70 3.71
CA GLN A 20 -14.57 2.11 3.87
C GLN A 20 -16.04 2.34 3.55
N SER A 21 -16.56 3.50 3.94
CA SER A 21 -17.97 3.86 3.71
C SER A 21 -18.32 4.05 2.22
N SER A 22 -17.32 4.21 1.36
CA SER A 22 -17.50 4.25 -0.10
C SER A 22 -17.65 2.83 -0.66
N SER A 23 -18.08 2.73 -1.93
CA SER A 23 -18.32 1.45 -2.60
C SER A 23 -17.06 0.64 -2.94
N ILE A 24 -15.87 1.21 -2.74
CA ILE A 24 -14.58 0.58 -3.06
C ILE A 24 -13.80 0.46 -1.77
N ASP A 25 -13.24 -0.70 -1.44
CA ASP A 25 -12.37 -0.84 -0.26
C ASP A 25 -11.11 0.04 -0.39
N HIS A 26 -10.57 0.50 0.74
CA HIS A 26 -9.24 1.12 0.76
C HIS A 26 -8.17 0.03 0.75
N GLU A 27 -7.08 0.30 0.06
CA GLU A 27 -5.98 -0.66 -0.07
C GLU A 27 -4.61 -0.03 0.19
N ALA A 28 -3.71 -0.87 0.67
CA ALA A 28 -2.34 -0.48 1.00
C ALA A 28 -1.35 -1.60 0.70
N ILE A 29 -0.06 -1.23 0.68
CA ILE A 29 1.04 -2.20 0.66
C ILE A 29 1.67 -2.25 2.04
N ALA A 30 1.87 -3.46 2.55
CA ALA A 30 2.65 -3.69 3.77
C ALA A 30 3.90 -4.52 3.50
N LEU A 31 5.04 -4.06 4.03
CA LEU A 31 6.29 -4.79 4.05
C LEU A 31 6.58 -5.22 5.48
N VAL A 32 6.58 -6.53 5.72
CA VAL A 32 6.81 -7.10 7.05
C VAL A 32 8.03 -8.00 7.01
N PRO A 33 9.02 -7.84 7.92
CA PRO A 33 10.15 -8.76 7.99
C PRO A 33 9.69 -10.22 7.99
N ALA A 34 10.22 -11.04 7.08
CA ALA A 34 9.78 -12.41 6.92
C ALA A 34 10.05 -13.27 8.17
N GLU A 35 11.03 -12.87 8.97
CA GLU A 35 11.43 -13.53 10.21
C GLU A 35 10.53 -13.15 11.40
N ASN A 36 9.64 -12.16 11.25
CA ASN A 36 8.71 -11.78 12.31
C ASN A 36 7.58 -12.83 12.43
N LYS A 37 7.25 -13.26 13.65
CA LYS A 37 6.10 -14.16 13.86
C LYS A 37 4.76 -13.43 13.68
N ASP A 38 4.73 -12.15 14.04
CA ASP A 38 3.56 -11.30 13.81
C ASP A 38 3.66 -10.64 12.43
N GLN A 39 2.90 -11.15 11.47
CA GLN A 39 2.86 -10.63 10.11
C GLN A 39 1.87 -9.48 9.90
N GLY A 40 1.22 -8.99 10.96
CA GLY A 40 0.32 -7.86 10.81
C GLY A 40 1.01 -6.49 10.99
N ALA A 41 2.24 -6.44 11.50
CA ALA A 41 2.91 -5.17 11.80
C ALA A 41 4.06 -4.95 10.83
N GLY A 42 4.12 -3.80 10.16
CA GLY A 42 5.24 -3.53 9.27
C GLY A 42 5.29 -2.12 8.75
N ARG A 43 6.13 -1.93 7.74
CA ARG A 43 6.15 -0.71 6.94
C ARG A 43 4.87 -0.69 6.10
N PHE A 44 4.22 0.45 6.03
CA PHE A 44 2.90 0.58 5.42
C PHE A 44 2.87 1.77 4.49
N TYR A 45 2.37 1.57 3.27
CA TYR A 45 2.39 2.54 2.19
C TYR A 45 1.01 2.59 1.55
N HIS A 46 0.45 3.80 1.42
CA HIS A 46 -0.87 3.99 0.84
C HIS A 46 -1.03 5.42 0.32
N VAL A 47 -2.12 5.64 -0.40
CA VAL A 47 -2.61 6.97 -0.74
C VAL A 47 -3.88 7.24 0.07
N THR A 48 -4.03 8.45 0.58
CA THR A 48 -5.21 8.87 1.36
C THR A 48 -5.85 10.10 0.72
N GLY A 49 -7.11 10.37 1.01
CA GLY A 49 -7.86 11.49 0.43
C GLY A 49 -8.96 11.04 -0.54
N THR A 50 -9.48 11.98 -1.31
CA THR A 50 -10.58 11.75 -2.25
C THR A 50 -10.10 12.09 -3.65
N VAL A 51 -10.14 11.14 -4.60
CA VAL A 51 -9.59 11.28 -5.96
C VAL A 51 -9.85 12.66 -6.58
N GLY A 52 -11.10 13.14 -6.56
CA GLY A 52 -11.45 14.42 -7.16
C GLY A 52 -11.03 15.68 -6.40
N LEU A 53 -10.73 15.56 -5.11
CA LEU A 53 -10.18 16.65 -4.28
C LEU A 53 -8.65 16.56 -4.15
N GLY A 54 -8.05 15.47 -4.59
CA GLY A 54 -6.65 15.14 -4.40
C GLY A 54 -6.46 13.98 -3.43
N MET A 55 -5.42 13.20 -3.72
CA MET A 55 -4.92 12.17 -2.81
C MET A 55 -3.45 12.43 -2.49
N ASP A 56 -3.03 12.04 -1.31
CA ASP A 56 -1.66 12.18 -0.82
C ASP A 56 -1.05 10.82 -0.52
N TYR A 57 0.22 10.65 -0.91
CA TYR A 57 1.01 9.50 -0.50
C TYR A 57 1.38 9.62 0.99
N ASP A 58 1.08 8.59 1.77
CA ASP A 58 1.52 8.44 3.15
C ASP A 58 2.30 7.13 3.33
N SER A 59 3.31 7.18 4.19
CA SER A 59 4.13 6.03 4.53
C SER A 59 4.43 6.00 6.03
N LYS A 60 4.22 4.84 6.64
CA LYS A 60 4.45 4.62 8.07
C LYS A 60 5.54 3.56 8.24
N PRO A 61 6.67 3.87 8.89
CA PRO A 61 7.78 2.93 9.03
C PRO A 61 7.45 1.73 9.95
N ALA A 62 6.46 1.88 10.83
CA ALA A 62 5.92 0.82 11.66
C ALA A 62 4.43 1.09 11.92
N TYR A 63 3.56 0.22 11.42
CA TYR A 63 2.12 0.35 11.54
C TYR A 63 1.45 -0.99 11.81
N ARG A 64 0.51 -1.00 12.75
CA ARG A 64 -0.17 -2.21 13.22
C ARG A 64 -1.52 -2.35 12.51
N PHE A 65 -1.48 -2.75 11.24
CA PHE A 65 -2.65 -2.66 10.36
C PHE A 65 -3.78 -3.67 10.65
N ASP A 66 -3.50 -4.83 11.28
CA ASP A 66 -4.55 -5.82 11.60
C ASP A 66 -5.42 -5.47 12.81
N LYS A 67 -5.08 -4.39 13.53
CA LYS A 67 -5.84 -3.92 14.70
C LYS A 67 -6.79 -2.78 14.38
N ILE A 68 -6.87 -2.41 13.12
CA ILE A 68 -7.81 -1.41 12.62
C ILE A 68 -9.16 -2.08 12.46
N SER A 69 -10.23 -1.44 12.94
CA SER A 69 -11.61 -1.97 12.86
C SER A 69 -12.02 -2.32 11.43
N GLU A 70 -11.55 -1.54 10.48
CA GLU A 70 -11.83 -1.65 9.05
C GLU A 70 -11.01 -2.75 8.37
N TYR A 71 -10.03 -3.36 9.03
CA TYR A 71 -9.15 -4.35 8.42
C TYR A 71 -9.92 -5.61 7.99
N LYS A 72 -9.84 -5.96 6.70
CA LYS A 72 -10.50 -7.13 6.12
C LYS A 72 -9.56 -8.31 5.89
N GLY A 73 -8.25 -8.05 5.79
CA GLY A 73 -7.26 -9.09 5.51
C GLY A 73 -6.06 -8.57 4.74
N ALA A 74 -5.13 -9.49 4.47
CA ALA A 74 -3.94 -9.24 3.68
C ALA A 74 -3.63 -10.43 2.77
N ALA A 75 -3.26 -10.15 1.52
CA ALA A 75 -2.81 -11.14 0.56
C ALA A 75 -1.29 -11.04 0.41
N PHE A 76 -0.59 -12.14 0.68
CA PHE A 76 0.84 -12.25 0.39
C PHE A 76 1.07 -12.23 -1.13
N LEU A 77 2.06 -11.47 -1.58
CA LEU A 77 2.37 -11.33 -3.00
C LEU A 77 3.72 -11.91 -3.39
N PHE A 78 4.79 -11.48 -2.70
CA PHE A 78 6.17 -11.91 -2.95
C PHE A 78 7.08 -11.48 -1.79
N ARG A 79 8.35 -11.90 -1.84
CA ARG A 79 9.39 -11.45 -0.90
C ARG A 79 10.32 -10.45 -1.56
N LEU A 80 10.53 -9.31 -0.92
CA LEU A 80 11.47 -8.29 -1.33
C LEU A 80 12.78 -8.45 -0.54
N PRO A 81 13.95 -8.60 -1.20
CA PRO A 81 15.24 -8.53 -0.51
C PRO A 81 15.41 -7.21 0.23
N ARG A 82 15.94 -7.22 1.46
CA ARG A 82 16.14 -5.99 2.25
C ARG A 82 16.97 -4.93 1.52
N ALA A 83 17.95 -5.35 0.71
CA ALA A 83 18.77 -4.45 -0.10
C ALA A 83 17.96 -3.63 -1.12
N GLN A 84 16.77 -4.10 -1.51
CA GLN A 84 15.88 -3.43 -2.46
C GLN A 84 14.85 -2.51 -1.79
N LEU A 85 14.83 -2.43 -0.45
CA LEU A 85 13.85 -1.63 0.29
C LEU A 85 13.88 -0.15 -0.14
N ALA A 86 15.06 0.46 -0.25
CA ALA A 86 15.16 1.86 -0.68
C ALA A 86 14.57 2.07 -2.08
N ARG A 87 14.86 1.17 -3.02
CA ARG A 87 14.32 1.24 -4.38
C ARG A 87 12.81 1.01 -4.42
N PHE A 88 12.28 0.15 -3.55
CA PHE A 88 10.83 0.01 -3.37
C PHE A 88 10.20 1.31 -2.87
N GLU A 89 10.79 1.95 -1.85
CA GLU A 89 10.30 3.20 -1.28
C GLU A 89 10.37 4.35 -2.29
N ASP A 90 11.39 4.37 -3.16
CA ASP A 90 11.51 5.32 -4.27
C ASP A 90 10.42 5.11 -5.33
N ILE A 91 10.11 3.85 -5.69
CA ILE A 91 9.01 3.52 -6.61
C ILE A 91 7.68 3.99 -6.03
N ALA A 92 7.42 3.67 -4.76
CA ALA A 92 6.17 4.05 -4.09
C ALA A 92 6.01 5.58 -4.05
N ARG A 93 7.06 6.30 -3.64
CA ARG A 93 7.05 7.77 -3.56
C ARG A 93 6.91 8.45 -4.92
N SER A 94 7.52 7.89 -5.96
CA SER A 94 7.52 8.48 -7.31
C SER A 94 6.25 8.17 -8.10
N CYS A 95 5.48 7.17 -7.68
CA CYS A 95 4.18 6.88 -8.27
C CYS A 95 3.18 7.98 -7.88
N PRO A 96 2.68 8.78 -8.83
CA PRO A 96 1.83 9.93 -8.52
C PRO A 96 0.52 9.45 -7.86
N PRO A 97 0.06 10.08 -6.77
CA PRO A 97 -1.26 9.78 -6.22
C PRO A 97 -2.38 10.02 -7.25
N PRO A 98 -3.50 9.29 -7.18
CA PRO A 98 -4.62 9.48 -8.08
C PRO A 98 -5.26 10.87 -7.91
N HIS A 99 -5.50 11.55 -9.02
CA HIS A 99 -6.25 12.80 -9.05
C HIS A 99 -7.06 12.91 -10.35
N ASP A 100 -8.38 13.03 -10.21
CA ASP A 100 -9.28 13.25 -11.35
C ASP A 100 -10.59 13.91 -10.86
N VAL A 101 -10.80 15.18 -11.23
CA VAL A 101 -11.97 15.97 -10.83
C VAL A 101 -13.29 15.40 -11.32
N ARG A 102 -13.28 14.56 -12.38
CA ARG A 102 -14.48 13.87 -12.87
C ARG A 102 -15.10 12.97 -11.81
N ALA A 103 -14.30 12.48 -10.86
CA ALA A 103 -14.77 11.70 -9.72
C ALA A 103 -15.80 12.43 -8.83
N LEU A 104 -15.90 13.77 -8.92
CA LEU A 104 -16.89 14.57 -8.19
C LEU A 104 -18.18 14.81 -8.97
N MET A 105 -18.13 14.73 -10.30
CA MET A 105 -19.17 15.25 -11.19
C MET A 105 -19.81 14.17 -12.05
N GLU A 106 -19.09 13.09 -12.33
CA GLU A 106 -19.54 12.00 -13.20
C GLU A 106 -19.89 10.77 -12.37
N ALA A 107 -21.12 10.28 -12.48
CA ALA A 107 -21.55 9.07 -11.77
C ALA A 107 -20.89 7.79 -12.32
N ASN A 108 -20.54 7.76 -13.60
CA ASN A 108 -19.87 6.62 -14.25
C ASN A 108 -18.87 7.11 -15.31
N PRO A 109 -17.72 7.66 -14.89
CA PRO A 109 -16.71 8.18 -15.79
C PRO A 109 -16.14 7.08 -16.69
N ASN A 110 -15.99 7.39 -17.99
CA ASN A 110 -15.39 6.49 -18.98
C ASN A 110 -14.25 7.22 -19.72
N PRO A 111 -12.99 6.76 -19.64
CA PRO A 111 -12.53 5.60 -18.86
C PRO A 111 -12.68 5.83 -17.34
N PRO A 112 -12.75 4.74 -16.54
CA PRO A 112 -12.83 4.83 -15.08
C PRO A 112 -11.74 5.73 -14.50
N VAL A 113 -12.08 6.51 -13.49
CA VAL A 113 -11.11 7.34 -12.77
C VAL A 113 -10.08 6.45 -12.08
N ARG A 114 -8.82 6.87 -12.14
CA ARG A 114 -7.75 6.23 -11.40
C ARG A 114 -8.02 6.36 -9.90
N ASN A 115 -7.82 5.29 -9.13
CA ASN A 115 -8.04 5.27 -7.68
C ASN A 115 -6.87 4.60 -6.93
N CYS A 116 -7.04 4.36 -5.63
CA CYS A 116 -6.02 3.73 -4.80
C CYS A 116 -5.57 2.36 -5.33
N VAL A 117 -6.49 1.55 -5.86
CA VAL A 117 -6.17 0.23 -6.45
C VAL A 117 -5.18 0.37 -7.60
N ASN A 118 -5.40 1.35 -8.49
CA ASN A 118 -4.47 1.57 -9.61
C ASN A 118 -3.08 2.00 -9.13
N TRP A 119 -2.99 2.85 -8.11
CA TRP A 119 -1.71 3.24 -7.52
C TRP A 119 -0.97 2.02 -6.93
N ILE A 120 -1.71 1.16 -6.22
CA ILE A 120 -1.18 -0.10 -5.66
C ILE A 120 -0.65 -1.01 -6.78
N ASP A 121 -1.42 -1.20 -7.85
CA ASP A 121 -1.03 -2.04 -8.98
C ASP A 121 0.22 -1.52 -9.68
N GLU A 122 0.33 -0.21 -9.89
CA GLU A 122 1.51 0.43 -10.50
C GLU A 122 2.77 0.28 -9.64
N VAL A 123 2.65 0.51 -8.32
CA VAL A 123 3.77 0.33 -7.38
C VAL A 123 4.20 -1.13 -7.34
N LEU A 124 3.26 -2.07 -7.27
CA LEU A 124 3.56 -3.50 -7.25
C LEU A 124 4.17 -3.98 -8.56
N ALA A 125 3.73 -3.45 -9.71
CA ALA A 125 4.33 -3.77 -11.01
C ALA A 125 5.79 -3.29 -11.09
N GLY A 126 6.12 -2.13 -10.51
CA GLY A 126 7.50 -1.67 -10.37
C GLY A 126 8.30 -2.54 -9.40
N ALA A 127 7.74 -2.81 -8.22
CA ALA A 127 8.39 -3.58 -7.16
C ALA A 127 8.71 -5.02 -7.57
N ARG A 128 7.85 -5.66 -8.40
CA ARG A 128 8.10 -7.01 -8.93
C ARG A 128 9.34 -7.10 -9.82
N LYS A 129 9.87 -5.99 -10.32
CA LYS A 129 11.12 -5.97 -11.10
C LYS A 129 12.37 -5.97 -10.20
N LEU A 130 12.20 -5.89 -8.89
CA LEU A 130 13.28 -5.88 -7.91
C LEU A 130 13.57 -7.27 -7.32
N VAL A 131 12.79 -8.29 -7.70
CA VAL A 131 12.85 -9.65 -7.14
C VAL A 131 13.27 -10.69 -8.15
#